data_AF-E3RXD0-F1
#
_entry.id   AF-E3RXD0-F1
#
_cell.length_a   1.000
_cell.length_b   1.000
_cell.length_c   1.000
_cell.angle_alpha   90.00
_cell.angle_beta   90.00
_cell.angle_gamma   90.00
#
_symmetry.space_group_name_H-M   'P 1'
#
loop_
_entity.id
_entity.type
_entity.pdbx_description
1 polymer ?
#
loop_
_entity_poly.entity_id
_entity_poly.type
_entity_poly.pdbx_seq_one_letter_code
_entity_poly.pdbx_strand_id
1 'polypeptide(L)'
;RMRVARSKLKRLRKQKRLLKRREQQVFDAGREEAEDLERLEALEHLNQAVALTNPEVPAEAAVVDWSGFWDFGVDDTGVAAGGSS
;
A
#
# COMPACT_ATOMS: atom_id res chain seq x y z
N ARG A 1 7.59 -35.53 -28.50
CA ARG A 1 7.06 -34.15 -28.70
C ARG A 1 5.82 -33.86 -27.84
N MET A 2 4.77 -34.70 -27.88
CA MET A 2 3.51 -34.47 -27.13
C MET A 2 3.67 -34.42 -25.58
N ARG A 3 4.54 -35.25 -25.00
CA ARG A 3 4.83 -35.25 -23.54
C ARG A 3 5.44 -33.92 -23.06
N VAL A 4 6.30 -33.32 -23.88
CA VAL A 4 6.93 -32.01 -23.60
C VAL A 4 5.90 -30.87 -23.70
N ALA A 5 5.01 -30.93 -24.68
CA ALA A 5 3.92 -29.94 -24.77
C ALA A 5 2.98 -30.01 -23.56
N ARG A 6 2.62 -31.22 -23.10
CA ARG A 6 1.80 -31.42 -21.90
C ARG A 6 2.48 -30.93 -20.62
N SER A 7 3.78 -31.15 -20.47
CA SER A 7 4.52 -30.65 -19.29
C SER A 7 4.62 -29.12 -19.27
N LYS A 8 4.89 -28.50 -20.42
CA LYS A 8 4.87 -27.03 -20.58
C LYS A 8 3.49 -26.46 -20.26
N LEU A 9 2.42 -27.06 -20.76
CA LEU A 9 1.05 -26.63 -20.46
C LEU A 9 0.74 -26.73 -18.95
N LYS A 10 1.16 -27.80 -18.28
CA LYS A 10 1.00 -27.95 -16.82
C LYS A 10 1.73 -26.84 -16.06
N ARG A 11 2.96 -26.51 -16.48
CA ARG A 11 3.75 -25.41 -15.90
C ARG A 11 3.06 -24.06 -16.08
N LEU A 12 2.60 -23.75 -17.28
CA LEU A 12 1.89 -22.49 -17.57
C LEU A 12 0.60 -22.37 -16.75
N ARG A 13 -0.17 -23.45 -16.61
CA ARG A 13 -1.37 -23.46 -15.74
C ARG A 13 -1.02 -23.19 -14.28
N LYS A 14 0.09 -23.75 -13.78
CA LYS A 14 0.57 -23.49 -12.41
C LYS A 14 0.99 -22.02 -12.25
N GLN A 15 1.74 -21.47 -13.21
CA GLN A 15 2.15 -20.06 -13.21
C GLN A 15 0.95 -19.12 -13.25
N LYS A 16 -0.04 -19.37 -14.13
CA LYS A 16 -1.28 -18.58 -14.18
C LYS A 16 -2.03 -18.56 -12.85
N ARG A 17 -2.13 -19.72 -12.18
CA ARG A 17 -2.76 -19.81 -10.85
C ARG A 17 -1.99 -19.04 -9.79
N LEU A 18 -0.66 -19.10 -9.82
CA LEU A 18 0.19 -18.35 -8.90
C LEU A 18 0.06 -16.84 -9.11
N LEU A 19 0.09 -16.39 -10.37
CA LEU A 19 -0.08 -14.98 -10.73
C LEU A 19 -1.42 -14.44 -10.23
N LYS A 20 -2.52 -15.16 -10.49
CA LYS A 20 -3.85 -14.77 -9.97
C LYS A 20 -3.89 -14.64 -8.45
N ARG A 21 -3.20 -15.52 -7.72
CA ARG A 21 -3.13 -15.42 -6.26
C ARG A 21 -2.35 -14.21 -5.80
N ARG A 22 -1.24 -13.89 -6.47
CA ARG A 22 -0.44 -12.70 -6.17
C ARG A 22 -1.20 -11.41 -6.48
N GLU A 23 -1.89 -11.37 -7.61
CA GLU A 23 -2.76 -10.25 -7.99
C GLU A 23 -3.82 -10.00 -6.93
N GLN A 24 -4.49 -11.05 -6.46
CA GLN A 24 -5.45 -10.94 -5.36
C GLN A 24 -4.80 -10.44 -4.07
N GLN A 25 -3.63 -10.97 -3.70
CA GLN A 25 -2.93 -10.52 -2.50
C GLN A 25 -2.55 -9.03 -2.55
N VAL A 26 -2.09 -8.54 -3.71
CA VAL A 26 -1.78 -7.12 -3.89
C VAL A 26 -3.04 -6.27 -3.80
N PHE A 27 -4.14 -6.74 -4.42
CA PHE A 27 -5.42 -6.05 -4.32
C PHE A 27 -5.96 -5.99 -2.89
N ASP A 28 -5.90 -7.12 -2.17
CA ASP A 28 -6.37 -7.20 -0.78
C ASP A 28 -5.54 -6.30 0.14
N ALA A 29 -4.21 -6.27 -0.03
CA ALA A 29 -3.32 -5.39 0.72
C ALA A 29 -3.60 -3.90 0.43
N GLY A 30 -3.75 -3.52 -0.85
CA GLY A 30 -4.09 -2.15 -1.20
C GLY A 30 -5.48 -1.73 -0.72
N ARG A 31 -6.41 -2.68 -0.59
CA ARG A 31 -7.71 -2.42 0.02
C ARG A 31 -7.59 -2.17 1.52
N GLU A 32 -6.81 -2.96 2.24
CA GLU A 32 -6.56 -2.76 3.68
C GLU A 32 -5.93 -1.40 3.95
N GLU A 33 -4.93 -1.01 3.14
CA GLU A 33 -4.29 0.31 3.21
C GLU A 33 -5.29 1.46 2.97
N ALA A 34 -6.18 1.32 1.98
CA ALA A 34 -7.24 2.31 1.73
C ALA A 34 -8.23 2.41 2.92
N GLU A 35 -8.64 1.28 3.49
CA GLU A 35 -9.51 1.27 4.67
C GLU A 35 -8.84 1.91 5.90
N ASP A 36 -7.51 1.76 6.05
CA ASP A 36 -6.77 2.41 7.13
C ASP A 36 -6.63 3.93 6.91
N LEU A 37 -6.41 4.39 5.68
CA LEU A 37 -6.41 5.81 5.36
C LEU A 37 -7.77 6.47 5.66
N GLU A 38 -8.88 5.83 5.27
CA GLU A 38 -10.23 6.33 5.59
C GLU A 38 -10.45 6.45 7.12
N ARG A 39 -9.91 5.52 7.92
CA ARG A 39 -9.98 5.60 9.38
C ARG A 39 -9.15 6.76 9.93
N LEU A 40 -7.97 7.00 9.39
CA LEU A 40 -7.12 8.12 9.80
C LEU A 40 -7.77 9.47 9.47
N GLU A 41 -8.39 9.61 8.29
CA GLU A 41 -9.17 10.79 7.92
C GLU A 41 -10.36 11.01 8.87
N ALA A 42 -11.08 9.95 9.23
CA ALA A 42 -12.17 10.03 10.20
C ALA A 42 -11.69 10.48 11.60
N LEU A 43 -10.52 10.01 12.03
CA LEU A 43 -9.88 10.45 13.28
C LEU A 43 -9.46 11.91 13.21
N GLU A 44 -8.93 12.37 12.08
CA GLU A 44 -8.57 13.77 11.89
C GLU A 44 -9.81 14.67 11.99
N HIS A 45 -10.92 14.31 11.33
CA HIS A 45 -12.17 15.04 11.46
C HIS A 45 -12.69 15.10 12.90
N LEU A 46 -12.59 13.99 13.63
CA LEU A 46 -12.96 13.96 15.05
C LEU A 46 -12.06 14.89 15.87
N ASN A 47 -10.75 14.85 15.63
CA ASN A 47 -9.79 15.70 16.33
C ASN A 47 -10.05 17.19 16.08
N GLN A 48 -10.35 17.57 14.83
CA GLN A 48 -10.78 18.93 14.48
C GLN A 48 -12.06 19.34 15.21
N ALA A 49 -13.06 18.45 15.28
CA ALA A 49 -14.31 18.74 16.00
C ALA A 49 -14.09 18.92 17.52
N VAL A 50 -13.20 18.14 18.12
CA VAL A 50 -12.83 18.26 19.54
C VAL A 50 -12.05 19.56 19.79
N ALA A 51 -11.11 19.92 18.93
CA ALA A 51 -10.36 21.17 19.04
C ALA A 51 -11.27 22.40 18.94
N LEU A 52 -12.29 22.38 18.07
CA LEU A 52 -13.26 23.47 17.95
C LEU A 52 -14.16 23.63 19.20
N THR A 53 -14.36 22.56 19.97
CA THR A 53 -15.25 22.56 21.14
C THR A 53 -14.53 22.80 22.47
N ASN A 54 -13.19 22.69 22.49
CA ASN A 54 -12.38 22.96 23.68
C ASN A 54 -11.50 24.21 23.52
N PRO A 55 -11.77 25.30 24.24
CA PRO A 55 -11.00 26.55 24.13
C PRO A 55 -9.58 26.46 24.71
N GLU A 56 -9.23 25.37 25.41
CA GLU A 56 -7.90 25.17 25.99
C GLU A 56 -7.01 24.21 25.19
N VAL A 57 -7.49 23.67 24.06
CA VAL A 57 -6.68 22.80 23.20
C VAL A 57 -5.69 23.68 22.41
N PRO A 58 -4.36 23.44 22.50
CA PRO A 58 -3.38 24.17 21.72
C PRO A 58 -3.69 24.05 20.22
N ALA A 59 -3.58 25.14 19.47
CA ALA A 59 -3.90 25.19 18.02
C ALA A 59 -3.15 24.14 17.18
N GLU A 60 -2.01 23.64 17.70
CA GLU A 60 -1.17 22.62 17.09
C GLU A 60 -1.69 21.18 17.31
N ALA A 61 -2.60 20.95 18.25
CA ALA A 61 -3.16 19.61 18.51
C ALA A 61 -4.23 19.19 17.48
N ALA A 62 -4.79 20.15 16.74
CA ALA A 62 -5.84 19.92 15.75
C ALA A 62 -5.31 19.44 14.38
N VAL A 63 -4.01 19.60 14.12
CA VAL A 63 -3.37 19.25 12.86
C VAL A 63 -2.50 18.03 13.10
N VAL A 64 -2.96 16.86 12.67
CA VAL A 64 -2.09 15.69 12.62
C VAL A 64 -1.13 15.91 11.45
N ASP A 65 0.14 16.19 11.76
CA ASP A 65 1.17 16.34 10.73
C ASP A 65 1.53 14.96 10.16
N TRP A 66 0.94 14.64 9.01
CA TRP A 66 1.19 13.39 8.29
C TRP A 66 2.48 13.42 7.45
N SER A 67 3.23 14.53 7.40
CA SER A 67 4.44 14.63 6.57
C SER A 67 5.48 13.57 6.91
N GLY A 68 5.64 13.25 8.20
CA GLY A 68 6.55 12.20 8.67
C GLY A 68 6.10 10.76 8.39
N PHE A 69 4.84 10.52 8.02
CA PHE A 69 4.35 9.19 7.64
C PHE A 69 4.82 8.80 6.22
N TRP A 70 4.90 9.79 5.31
CA TRP A 70 5.30 9.57 3.91
C TRP A 70 6.82 9.52 3.69
N ASP A 71 7.61 10.03 4.65
CA ASP A 71 9.08 10.04 4.58
C ASP A 71 9.73 8.65 4.80
N PHE A 72 8.98 7.63 5.23
CA PHE A 72 9.51 6.27 5.46
C PHE A 72 9.42 5.32 4.25
N GLY A 73 8.97 5.77 3.07
CA GLY A 73 8.54 4.84 2.00
C GLY A 73 9.10 5.03 0.57
N VAL A 74 9.84 6.09 0.26
CA VAL A 74 10.18 6.39 -1.17
C VAL A 74 11.60 6.00 -1.58
N ASP A 75 12.50 5.71 -0.65
CA ASP A 75 13.91 5.43 -0.95
C ASP A 75 14.32 3.96 -0.69
N ASP A 76 13.84 2.98 -1.46
CA ASP A 76 14.68 1.79 -1.82
C ASP A 76 14.15 0.88 -2.96
N THR A 77 13.69 1.44 -4.08
CA THR A 77 13.68 0.66 -5.35
C THR A 77 14.30 1.45 -6.49
N GLY A 78 15.50 1.99 -6.23
CA GLY A 78 16.42 2.42 -7.26
C GLY A 78 16.91 1.24 -8.09
N VAL A 79 16.10 0.80 -9.06
CA VAL A 79 16.61 0.00 -10.19
C VAL A 79 17.52 0.94 -10.97
N ALA A 80 18.81 0.93 -10.61
CA ALA A 80 19.87 1.53 -11.38
C ALA A 80 19.99 0.80 -12.73
N ALA A 81 19.18 1.24 -13.68
CA ALA A 81 19.41 1.01 -15.08
C ALA A 81 20.64 1.82 -15.50
N GLY A 82 21.75 1.14 -15.77
CA GLY A 82 22.81 1.67 -16.62
C GLY A 82 24.21 1.70 -16.00
N GLY A 83 25.11 0.91 -16.61
CA GLY A 83 26.53 1.26 -16.69
C GLY A 83 27.49 0.38 -15.88
N SER A 84 28.04 -0.66 -16.51
CA SER A 84 29.48 -0.74 -16.83
C SER A 84 29.93 -2.18 -17.16
N SER A 85 30.20 -2.42 -18.44
CA SER A 85 31.45 -3.00 -18.97
C SER A 85 31.37 -3.03 -20.49
#